data_AF-R7C569-F1
#
_entry.id   AF-R7C569-F1
#
_cell.length_a   1.000
_cell.length_b   1.000
_cell.length_c   1.000
_cell.angle_alpha   90.00
_cell.angle_beta   90.00
_cell.angle_gamma   90.00
#
_symmetry.space_group_name_H-M   'P 1'
#
loop_
_entity.id
_entity.type
_entity.pdbx_description
1 polymer ?
#
loop_
_entity_poly.entity_id
_entity_poly.type
_entity_poly.pdbx_seq_one_letter_code
_entity_poly.pdbx_strand_id
1 'polypeptide(L)'
;MFEERAMAKGMSTEQYREFYRLEKQNEEFRRAAEETQRIRQADETYSKWMSEADTLKEIYPNFSFDEEVENKDFLQLLQNGIDVRTAYEVAHHDEIMRGAMQMASAKTAERVTDGIRAKGLRPAENGTNTSSKPVEQKIDISKLTAKDIDELSKRAARGEKITF
;
A
#
# COMPACT_ATOMS: atom_id res chain seq x y z
N MET A 1 -31.31 -54.07 6.64
CA MET A 1 -30.40 -52.92 6.87
C MET A 1 -30.99 -51.80 7.74
N PHE A 2 -32.29 -51.47 7.68
CA PHE A 2 -32.89 -50.46 8.58
C PHE A 2 -33.31 -51.02 9.96
N GLU A 3 -33.77 -52.27 10.03
CA GLU A 3 -34.14 -52.94 11.30
C GLU A 3 -32.97 -53.11 12.26
N GLU A 4 -31.80 -53.49 11.76
CA GLU A 4 -30.61 -53.75 12.57
C GLU A 4 -30.03 -52.46 13.17
N ARG A 5 -30.07 -51.35 12.43
CA ARG A 5 -29.65 -50.01 12.92
C ARG A 5 -30.69 -49.37 13.84
N ALA A 6 -31.98 -49.64 13.61
CA ALA A 6 -33.05 -49.18 14.48
C ALA A 6 -32.98 -49.86 15.86
N MET A 7 -32.76 -51.19 15.89
CA MET A 7 -32.52 -51.94 17.12
C MET A 7 -31.25 -51.49 17.85
N ALA A 8 -30.15 -51.22 17.13
CA ALA A 8 -28.90 -50.74 17.73
C ALA A 8 -29.01 -49.34 18.37
N LYS A 9 -29.91 -48.47 17.87
CA LYS A 9 -30.20 -47.15 18.46
C LYS A 9 -31.42 -47.15 19.41
N GLY A 10 -32.06 -48.30 19.65
CA GLY A 10 -33.25 -48.40 20.52
C GLY A 10 -34.50 -47.69 19.99
N MET A 11 -34.61 -47.50 18.68
CA MET A 11 -35.73 -46.80 18.02
C MET A 11 -36.57 -47.78 17.18
N SER A 12 -37.86 -47.48 17.00
CA SER A 12 -38.69 -48.24 16.04
C SER A 12 -38.18 -48.03 14.61
N THR A 13 -38.45 -48.97 13.70
CA THR A 13 -38.04 -48.88 12.29
C THR A 13 -38.59 -47.65 11.59
N GLU A 14 -39.80 -47.24 11.95
CA GLU A 14 -40.44 -46.01 11.46
C GLU A 14 -39.75 -44.75 12.02
N GLN A 15 -39.46 -44.74 13.32
CA GLN A 15 -38.70 -43.64 13.95
C GLN A 15 -37.31 -43.48 13.34
N TYR A 16 -36.64 -44.59 13.01
CA TYR A 16 -35.33 -44.56 12.36
C TYR A 16 -35.39 -44.04 10.91
N ARG A 17 -36.47 -44.32 10.16
CA ARG A 17 -36.67 -43.73 8.82
C ARG A 17 -36.83 -42.23 8.87
N GLU A 18 -37.66 -41.72 9.80
CA GLU A 18 -37.83 -40.28 9.97
C GLU A 18 -36.55 -39.61 10.47
N PHE A 19 -35.85 -40.24 11.42
CA PHE A 19 -34.53 -39.77 11.87
C PHE A 19 -33.53 -39.66 10.71
N TYR A 20 -33.45 -40.69 9.86
CA TYR A 20 -32.55 -40.70 8.71
C TYR A 20 -32.93 -39.63 7.68
N ARG A 21 -34.23 -39.41 7.45
CA ARG A 21 -34.71 -38.32 6.57
C ARG A 21 -34.32 -36.95 7.14
N LEU A 22 -34.53 -36.73 8.44
CA LEU A 22 -34.17 -35.47 9.12
C LEU A 22 -32.66 -35.23 9.12
N GLU A 23 -31.85 -36.27 9.33
CA GLU A 23 -30.39 -36.18 9.27
C GLU A 23 -29.90 -35.77 7.87
N LYS A 24 -30.49 -36.36 6.82
CA LYS A 24 -30.21 -35.96 5.43
C LYS A 24 -30.61 -34.51 5.14
N GLN A 25 -31.79 -34.09 5.57
CA GLN A 25 -32.25 -32.71 5.40
C GLN A 25 -31.35 -31.72 6.14
N ASN A 26 -30.94 -32.03 7.38
CA ASN A 26 -30.00 -31.19 8.13
C ASN A 26 -28.62 -31.12 7.46
N GLU A 27 -28.13 -32.22 6.89
CA GLU A 27 -26.88 -32.23 6.14
C GLU A 27 -26.96 -31.32 4.91
N GLU A 28 -28.07 -31.35 4.17
CA GLU A 28 -28.31 -30.47 3.02
C GLU A 28 -28.41 -29.00 3.45
N PHE A 29 -29.18 -28.69 4.51
CA PHE A 29 -29.26 -27.33 5.04
C PHE A 29 -27.91 -26.80 5.50
N ARG A 30 -27.10 -27.64 6.15
CA ARG A 30 -25.77 -27.27 6.59
C ARG A 30 -24.85 -26.98 5.40
N ARG A 31 -24.88 -27.80 4.35
CA ARG A 31 -24.10 -27.55 3.12
C ARG A 31 -24.52 -26.25 2.43
N ALA A 32 -25.82 -26.01 2.31
CA ALA A 32 -26.34 -24.77 1.73
C ALA A 32 -25.95 -23.53 2.55
N ALA A 33 -25.96 -23.63 3.88
CA ALA A 33 -25.51 -22.56 4.77
C ALA A 33 -24.00 -22.31 4.63
N GLU A 34 -23.18 -23.37 4.61
CA GLU A 34 -21.73 -23.26 4.41
C GLU A 34 -21.38 -22.62 3.06
N GLU A 35 -22.09 -23.00 1.98
CA GLU A 35 -21.92 -22.40 0.66
C GLU A 35 -22.30 -20.91 0.66
N THR A 36 -23.45 -20.58 1.27
CA THR A 36 -23.88 -19.18 1.41
C THR A 36 -22.87 -18.35 2.19
N GLN A 37 -22.31 -18.89 3.27
CA GLN A 37 -21.29 -18.20 4.06
C GLN A 37 -20.00 -17.98 3.27
N ARG A 38 -19.55 -18.98 2.49
CA ARG A 38 -18.37 -18.83 1.62
C ARG A 38 -18.59 -17.74 0.57
N ILE A 39 -19.76 -17.71 -0.06
CA ILE A 39 -20.08 -16.68 -1.07
C ILE A 39 -20.07 -15.30 -0.42
N ARG A 40 -20.68 -15.13 0.76
CA ARG A 40 -20.69 -13.84 1.47
C ARG A 40 -19.29 -13.38 1.87
N GLN A 41 -18.45 -14.28 2.38
CA GLN A 41 -17.07 -13.96 2.74
C GLN A 41 -16.25 -13.55 1.52
N ALA A 42 -16.44 -14.24 0.40
CA ALA A 42 -15.79 -13.89 -0.86
C ALA A 42 -16.25 -12.50 -1.35
N ASP A 43 -17.55 -12.21 -1.27
CA ASP A 43 -18.13 -10.93 -1.70
C ASP A 43 -17.68 -9.74 -0.83
N GLU A 44 -17.61 -9.93 0.50
CA GLU A 44 -17.03 -8.94 1.43
C GLU A 44 -15.55 -8.69 1.13
N THR A 45 -14.78 -9.75 0.89
CA THR A 45 -13.35 -9.65 0.57
C THR A 45 -13.14 -8.93 -0.75
N TYR A 46 -13.93 -9.27 -1.78
CA TYR A 46 -13.89 -8.61 -3.08
C TYR A 46 -14.26 -7.13 -2.98
N SER A 47 -15.31 -6.80 -2.22
CA SER A 47 -15.72 -5.41 -1.98
C SER A 47 -14.61 -4.61 -1.30
N LYS A 48 -13.90 -5.21 -0.33
CA LYS A 48 -12.73 -4.61 0.31
C LYS A 48 -11.61 -4.36 -0.71
N TRP A 49 -11.29 -5.34 -1.56
CA TRP A 49 -10.28 -5.18 -2.60
C TRP A 49 -10.63 -4.08 -3.60
N MET A 50 -11.89 -3.97 -4.02
CA MET A 50 -12.32 -2.91 -4.93
C MET A 50 -12.15 -1.52 -4.30
N SER A 51 -12.52 -1.37 -3.03
CA SER A 51 -12.32 -0.11 -2.31
C SER A 51 -10.84 0.26 -2.19
N GLU A 52 -9.97 -0.70 -1.92
CA GLU A 52 -8.53 -0.46 -1.85
C GLU A 52 -7.93 -0.15 -3.22
N ALA A 53 -8.39 -0.83 -4.27
CA ALA A 53 -7.99 -0.57 -5.65
C ALA A 53 -8.30 0.87 -6.06
N ASP A 54 -9.47 1.40 -5.69
CA ASP A 54 -9.84 2.80 -5.97
C ASP A 54 -8.90 3.78 -5.24
N THR A 55 -8.61 3.53 -3.95
CA THR A 55 -7.62 4.37 -3.23
C THR A 55 -6.22 4.27 -3.81
N LEU A 56 -5.86 3.11 -4.38
CA LEU A 56 -4.56 2.91 -4.99
C LEU A 56 -4.45 3.65 -6.33
N LYS A 57 -5.52 3.70 -7.12
CA LYS A 57 -5.57 4.48 -8.37
C LYS A 57 -5.34 5.98 -8.14
N GLU A 58 -5.74 6.52 -6.99
CA GLU A 58 -5.46 7.92 -6.64
C GLU A 58 -3.96 8.19 -6.47
N ILE A 59 -3.20 7.21 -5.98
CA ILE A 59 -1.76 7.30 -5.72
C ILE A 59 -0.97 6.91 -6.97
N TYR A 60 -1.41 5.84 -7.65
CA TYR A 60 -0.80 5.27 -8.84
C TYR A 60 -1.82 5.28 -9.99
N PRO A 61 -1.89 6.34 -10.80
CA PRO A 61 -2.86 6.45 -11.88
C PRO A 61 -2.66 5.42 -13.00
N ASN A 62 -1.50 4.76 -13.05
CA ASN A 62 -1.20 3.67 -13.99
C ASN A 62 -1.67 2.30 -13.47
N PHE A 63 -2.18 2.20 -12.24
CA PHE A 63 -2.60 0.93 -11.64
C PHE A 63 -3.93 0.45 -12.25
N SER A 64 -3.94 -0.80 -12.72
CA SER A 64 -5.13 -1.48 -13.23
C SER A 64 -5.29 -2.83 -12.53
N PHE A 65 -6.33 -2.96 -11.70
CA PHE A 65 -6.61 -4.20 -10.98
C PHE A 65 -6.81 -5.40 -11.92
N ASP A 66 -7.44 -5.18 -13.07
CA ASP A 66 -7.70 -6.25 -14.05
C ASP A 66 -6.41 -6.80 -14.65
N GLU A 67 -5.41 -5.93 -14.89
CA GLU A 67 -4.10 -6.34 -15.40
C GLU A 67 -3.28 -7.04 -14.31
N GLU A 68 -3.34 -6.54 -13.07
CA GLU A 68 -2.62 -7.13 -11.94
C GLU A 68 -3.17 -8.48 -11.49
N VAL A 69 -4.46 -8.74 -11.70
CA VAL A 69 -5.06 -10.07 -11.45
C VAL A 69 -4.50 -11.14 -12.39
N GLU A 70 -3.96 -10.79 -13.56
CA GLU A 70 -3.25 -11.76 -14.40
C GLU A 70 -1.91 -12.19 -13.77
N ASN A 71 -1.36 -11.36 -12.88
CA ASN A 71 -0.13 -11.67 -12.16
C ASN A 71 -0.41 -12.66 -11.01
N LYS A 72 0.19 -13.84 -11.12
CA LYS A 72 0.03 -14.91 -10.13
C LYS A 72 0.55 -14.54 -8.76
N ASP A 73 1.60 -13.72 -8.67
CA ASP A 73 2.18 -13.32 -7.41
C ASP A 73 1.25 -12.35 -6.67
N PHE A 74 0.66 -11.40 -7.40
CA PHE A 74 -0.36 -10.50 -6.87
C PHE A 74 -1.60 -11.26 -6.37
N LEU A 75 -2.13 -12.18 -7.18
CA LEU A 75 -3.25 -13.03 -6.77
C LEU A 75 -2.94 -13.91 -5.54
N GLN A 76 -1.73 -14.47 -5.45
CA GLN A 76 -1.35 -15.27 -4.28
C GLN A 76 -1.30 -14.41 -3.01
N LEU A 77 -0.79 -13.18 -3.10
CA LEU A 77 -0.75 -12.26 -1.96
C LEU A 77 -2.18 -11.91 -1.51
N LEU A 78 -3.08 -11.62 -2.45
CA LEU A 78 -4.49 -11.39 -2.15
C LEU A 78 -5.17 -12.60 -1.50
N GLN A 79 -4.94 -13.81 -2.01
CA GLN A 79 -5.46 -15.05 -1.42
C GLN A 79 -4.93 -15.31 0.00
N ASN A 80 -3.70 -14.86 0.28
CA ASN A 80 -3.10 -14.93 1.61
C ASN A 80 -3.66 -13.86 2.58
N GLY A 81 -4.61 -13.04 2.13
CA GLY A 81 -5.26 -12.01 2.93
C GLY A 81 -4.48 -10.71 3.04
N ILE A 82 -3.53 -10.47 2.13
CA ILE A 82 -2.78 -9.21 2.05
C ILE A 82 -3.62 -8.18 1.29
N ASP A 83 -3.55 -6.94 1.75
CA ASP A 83 -4.27 -5.80 1.16
C ASP A 83 -3.75 -5.51 -0.27
N VAL A 84 -4.63 -5.03 -1.15
CA VAL A 84 -4.38 -4.79 -2.59
C VAL A 84 -3.18 -3.86 -2.80
N ARG A 85 -3.11 -2.81 -1.98
CA ARG A 85 -2.00 -1.85 -2.02
C ARG A 85 -0.65 -2.52 -1.76
N THR A 86 -0.57 -3.30 -0.70
CA THR A 86 0.69 -3.98 -0.33
C THR A 86 1.05 -5.05 -1.35
N ALA A 87 0.06 -5.78 -1.87
CA ALA A 87 0.28 -6.76 -2.92
C ALA A 87 0.88 -6.11 -4.19
N TYR A 88 0.35 -4.96 -4.61
CA TYR A 88 0.87 -4.20 -5.76
C TYR A 88 2.28 -3.65 -5.50
N GLU A 89 2.49 -3.04 -4.33
CA GLU A 89 3.80 -2.49 -3.95
C GLU A 89 4.88 -3.58 -3.90
N VAL A 90 4.56 -4.80 -3.46
CA VAL A 90 5.50 -5.93 -3.42
C VAL A 90 5.74 -6.49 -4.82
N ALA A 91 4.69 -6.70 -5.62
CA ALA A 91 4.81 -7.23 -6.97
C ALA A 91 5.62 -6.30 -7.90
N HIS A 92 5.43 -4.98 -7.76
CA HIS A 92 6.12 -3.97 -8.57
C HIS A 92 7.26 -3.27 -7.83
N HIS A 93 7.67 -3.76 -6.66
CA HIS A 93 8.69 -3.11 -5.84
C HIS A 93 9.96 -2.78 -6.63
N ASP A 94 10.45 -3.75 -7.41
CA ASP A 94 11.67 -3.62 -8.21
C ASP A 94 11.52 -2.62 -9.36
N GLU A 95 10.33 -2.53 -9.95
CA GLU A 95 10.04 -1.61 -11.04
C GLU A 95 9.87 -0.18 -10.53
N ILE A 96 9.11 -0.01 -9.44
CA ILE A 96 8.90 1.28 -8.76
C ILE A 96 10.24 1.84 -8.28
N MET A 97 11.09 1.02 -7.66
CA MET A 97 12.42 1.46 -7.21
C MET A 97 13.32 1.87 -8.38
N ARG A 98 13.36 1.10 -9.48
CA ARG A 98 14.15 1.46 -10.66
C ARG A 98 13.66 2.76 -11.31
N GLY A 99 12.34 2.93 -11.46
CA GLY A 99 11.75 4.15 -12.02
C GLY A 99 12.00 5.38 -11.14
N ALA A 100 11.84 5.24 -9.82
CA ALA A 100 12.14 6.32 -8.87
C ALA A 100 13.62 6.74 -8.90
N MET A 101 14.54 5.77 -8.96
CA MET A 101 15.97 6.05 -9.09
C MET A 101 16.31 6.73 -10.43
N GLN A 102 15.72 6.28 -11.54
CA GLN A 102 15.92 6.89 -12.85
C GLN A 102 15.41 8.33 -12.87
N MET A 103 14.20 8.60 -12.39
CA MET A 103 13.68 9.97 -12.30
C MET A 103 14.51 10.88 -11.39
N ALA A 104 14.95 10.36 -10.23
CA ALA A 104 15.83 11.12 -9.32
C ALA A 104 17.18 11.45 -9.97
N SER A 105 17.75 10.51 -10.73
CA SER A 105 19.00 10.72 -11.46
C SER A 105 18.85 11.69 -12.63
N ALA A 106 17.74 11.61 -13.39
CA ALA A 106 17.43 12.52 -14.48
C ALA A 106 17.22 13.95 -13.98
N LYS A 107 16.45 14.13 -12.89
CA LYS A 107 16.21 15.44 -12.28
C LYS A 107 17.48 16.02 -11.64
N THR A 108 18.42 15.18 -11.21
CA THR A 108 19.73 15.62 -10.72
C THR A 108 20.64 16.03 -11.87
N ALA A 109 20.67 15.26 -12.95
CA ALA A 109 21.39 15.61 -14.17
C ALA A 109 20.88 16.93 -14.77
N GLU A 110 19.56 17.11 -14.87
CA GLU A 110 18.93 18.34 -15.36
C GLU A 110 19.37 19.55 -14.53
N ARG A 111 19.29 19.48 -13.19
CA ARG A 111 19.77 20.56 -12.29
C ARG A 111 21.26 20.87 -12.45
N VAL A 112 22.10 19.85 -12.68
CA VAL A 112 23.54 20.07 -12.92
C VAL A 112 23.76 20.72 -14.28
N THR A 113 23.04 20.31 -15.33
CA THR A 113 23.14 20.94 -16.65
C THR A 113 22.61 22.37 -16.65
N ASP A 114 21.53 22.67 -15.94
CA ASP A 114 21.01 24.03 -15.77
C ASP A 114 21.93 24.89 -14.91
N GLY A 115 22.56 24.31 -13.88
CA GLY A 115 23.61 24.96 -13.11
C GLY A 115 24.85 25.31 -13.96
N ILE A 116 25.22 24.46 -14.92
CA ILE A 116 26.33 24.70 -15.86
C ILE A 116 25.93 25.73 -16.92
N ARG A 117 24.72 25.63 -17.49
CA ARG A 117 24.18 26.60 -18.46
C ARG A 117 24.03 28.00 -17.83
N ALA A 118 23.57 28.09 -16.59
CA ALA A 118 23.50 29.34 -15.83
C ALA A 118 24.90 29.90 -15.48
N LYS A 119 25.90 29.04 -15.28
CA LYS A 119 27.30 29.47 -15.12
C LYS A 119 27.97 29.90 -16.43
N GLY A 120 27.51 29.40 -17.58
CA GLY A 120 27.97 29.77 -18.92
C GLY A 120 27.43 31.11 -19.43
N LEU A 121 26.42 31.68 -18.77
CA LEU A 121 25.82 32.99 -19.07
C LEU A 121 26.35 34.13 -18.19
N ARG A 122 27.43 33.93 -17.43
CA ARG A 122 28.02 35.00 -16.60
C ARG A 122 28.57 36.12 -17.50
N PRO A 123 28.01 37.34 -17.44
CA PRO A 123 28.63 38.50 -18.05
C PRO A 123 30.01 38.71 -17.40
N ALA A 124 31.03 38.89 -18.23
CA ALA A 124 32.37 39.23 -17.76
C ALA A 124 32.46 40.75 -17.58
N GLU A 125 32.18 41.28 -16.39
CA GLU A 125 32.57 42.66 -16.04
C GLU A 125 33.02 42.77 -14.57
N ASN A 126 34.33 42.83 -14.43
CA ASN A 126 35.12 43.73 -13.58
C ASN A 126 34.40 44.55 -12.48
N GLY A 127 34.96 44.52 -11.26
CA GLY A 127 35.13 45.74 -10.47
C GLY A 127 34.23 46.00 -9.25
N THR A 128 34.88 45.94 -8.08
CA THR A 128 34.70 46.81 -6.90
C THR A 128 33.79 46.35 -5.75
N ASN A 129 34.44 46.39 -4.57
CA ASN A 129 33.98 46.27 -3.20
C ASN A 129 32.58 46.85 -2.91
N THR A 130 31.82 46.20 -2.02
CA THR A 130 31.40 46.79 -0.73
C THR A 130 30.60 45.80 0.14
N SER A 131 31.08 45.66 1.38
CA SER A 131 30.28 45.48 2.60
C SER A 131 29.46 44.19 2.75
N SER A 132 30.10 43.24 3.42
CA SER A 132 29.44 42.20 4.21
C SER A 132 28.39 42.80 5.15
N LYS A 133 27.11 42.49 4.91
CA LYS A 133 26.05 42.55 5.93
C LYS A 133 25.52 41.12 6.14
N PRO A 134 25.58 40.57 7.36
CA PRO A 134 24.86 39.34 7.68
C PRO A 134 23.36 39.65 7.58
N VAL A 135 22.63 38.87 6.79
CA VAL A 135 21.18 38.91 6.75
C VAL A 135 20.68 38.14 7.96
N GLU A 136 20.28 38.85 9.01
CA GLU A 136 19.55 38.27 10.14
C GLU A 136 18.17 37.80 9.64
N GLN A 137 18.08 36.55 9.19
CA GLN A 137 16.81 35.89 8.96
C GLN A 137 16.25 35.48 10.31
N LYS A 138 15.27 36.23 10.82
CA LYS A 138 14.46 35.81 11.96
C LYS A 138 13.72 34.52 11.60
N ILE A 139 14.06 33.43 12.27
CA ILE A 139 13.42 32.12 12.06
C ILE A 139 12.28 31.99 13.08
N ASP A 140 11.03 31.94 12.60
CA ASP A 140 9.86 31.66 13.43
C ASP A 140 9.89 30.20 13.90
N ILE A 141 10.23 30.00 15.18
CA ILE A 141 10.39 28.67 15.81
C ILE A 141 9.10 27.83 15.73
N SER A 142 7.94 28.48 15.72
CA SER A 142 6.62 27.82 15.71
C SER A 142 6.26 27.13 14.39
N LYS A 143 7.02 27.36 13.32
CA LYS A 143 6.78 26.77 11.99
C LYS A 143 7.84 25.76 11.58
N LEU A 144 8.80 25.45 12.45
CA LEU A 144 9.87 24.51 12.14
C LEU A 144 9.35 23.07 12.14
N THR A 145 9.55 22.37 11.02
CA THR A 145 9.31 20.93 10.94
C THR A 145 10.54 20.14 11.42
N ALA A 146 10.38 18.85 11.72
CA ALA A 146 11.47 18.00 12.21
C ALA A 146 12.71 17.98 11.28
N LYS A 147 12.51 18.18 9.97
CA LYS A 147 13.60 18.29 8.99
C LYS A 147 14.36 19.61 9.11
N ASP A 148 13.66 20.71 9.38
CA ASP A 148 14.28 22.03 9.57
C ASP A 148 15.12 22.04 10.86
N ILE A 149 14.66 21.35 11.90
CA ILE A 149 15.40 21.20 13.18
C ILE A 149 16.71 20.42 12.97
N ASP A 150 16.68 19.33 12.18
CA ASP A 150 17.89 18.56 11.85
C ASP A 150 18.88 19.37 11.01
N GLU A 151 18.39 20.19 10.09
CA GLU A 151 19.25 21.10 9.31
C GLU A 151 19.87 22.18 10.19
N LEU A 152 19.07 22.77 11.10
CA LEU A 152 19.52 23.79 12.04
C LEU A 152 20.58 23.23 13.00
N SER A 153 20.37 22.01 13.50
CA SER A 153 21.34 21.25 14.30
C SER A 153 22.66 21.04 13.55
N LYS A 154 22.60 20.61 12.29
CA LYS A 154 23.79 20.40 11.44
C LYS A 154 24.52 21.70 11.10
N ARG A 155 23.83 22.84 11.07
CA ARG A 155 24.44 24.18 10.88
C ARG A 155 25.09 24.68 12.17
N ALA A 156 24.42 24.54 13.30
CA ALA A 156 25.00 24.84 14.61
C ALA A 156 26.25 23.99 14.90
N ALA A 157 26.23 22.71 14.55
CA ALA A 157 27.37 21.80 14.68
C ALA A 157 28.58 22.21 13.81
N ARG A 158 28.35 22.97 12.73
CA ARG A 158 29.40 23.55 11.87
C ARG A 158 29.92 24.90 12.39
N GLY A 159 29.49 25.33 13.58
CA GLY A 159 29.96 26.54 14.24
C GLY A 159 29.21 27.81 13.81
N GLU A 160 28.09 27.68 13.11
CA GLU A 160 27.23 28.81 12.74
C GLU A 160 26.45 29.30 13.97
N LYS A 161 26.56 30.60 14.31
CA LYS A 161 25.77 31.20 15.39
C LYS A 161 24.36 31.46 14.89
N ILE A 162 23.42 30.62 15.32
CA ILE A 162 22.01 30.74 14.98
C ILE A 162 21.34 31.61 16.04
N THR A 163 21.04 32.84 15.67
CA THR A 163 20.23 33.78 16.45
C THR A 163 18.80 33.77 15.92
N PHE A 164 17.83 33.69 16.84
CA PHE A 164 16.39 33.66 16.54
C PHE A 164 15.76 35.03 16.73
#